data_AF-A0A7J8XT45-F1
#
_entry.id   AF-A0A7J8XT45-F1
#
_cell.length_a   1.000
_cell.length_b   1.000
_cell.length_c   1.000
_cell.angle_alpha   90.00
_cell.angle_beta   90.00
_cell.angle_gamma   90.00
#
_symmetry.space_group_name_H-M   'P 1'
#
loop_
_entity.id
_entity.type
_entity.pdbx_description
1 polymer ?
#
loop_
_entity_poly.entity_id
_entity_poly.type
_entity_poly.pdbx_seq_one_letter_code
_entity_poly.pdbx_strand_id
1 'polypeptide(L)'
;MALSTTAATTLYISGNNIHASTPKNASLFSNSTISFSAKQRRRLSIRSSGDVSSETPTTETESEKSIDEAPKGPPSLISALNVERALRGIAITDADHYGRLGLQRGCSYEQVTVAYRNKVDELLNQGLDEEELSKKMDLLKESYSILSSVEERRLYDWSLARTEQPDRYAWPFEVDITQTPTEEPPPGEPEDVGPTRAVGYFMLGWLILSFVLSIAFAR
;
A
#
# COMPACT_ATOMS: atom_id res chain seq x y z
N MET A 1 -4.00 -43.73 42.52
CA MET A 1 -3.21 -42.70 43.22
C MET A 1 -1.75 -42.88 42.81
N ALA A 2 -1.32 -42.23 41.73
CA ALA A 2 0.08 -42.18 41.31
C ALA A 2 0.45 -40.70 41.24
N LEU A 3 1.30 -40.25 42.16
CA LEU A 3 1.70 -38.86 42.31
C LEU A 3 2.94 -38.60 41.44
N SER A 4 2.75 -37.77 40.41
CA SER A 4 3.82 -37.09 39.69
C SER A 4 4.60 -36.20 40.67
N THR A 5 5.93 -36.27 40.63
CA THR A 5 6.77 -35.26 41.29
C THR A 5 7.69 -34.64 40.26
N THR A 6 7.58 -33.32 40.20
CA THR A 6 8.10 -32.37 39.23
C THR A 6 9.60 -32.14 39.43
N ALA A 7 10.40 -32.22 38.36
CA ALA A 7 11.77 -31.71 38.35
C ALA A 7 11.79 -30.39 37.56
N ALA A 8 12.02 -29.28 38.26
CA ALA A 8 12.24 -27.97 37.68
C ALA A 8 13.76 -27.74 37.54
N THR A 9 14.26 -27.81 36.31
CA THR A 9 15.64 -27.43 35.97
C THR A 9 15.64 -26.11 35.22
N THR A 10 15.91 -25.04 35.94
CA THR A 10 16.29 -23.72 35.41
C THR A 10 17.78 -23.75 35.06
N LEU A 11 18.14 -23.63 33.78
CA LEU A 11 19.51 -23.38 33.34
C LEU A 11 19.55 -22.28 32.27
N TYR A 12 19.98 -21.11 32.75
CA TYR A 12 20.61 -19.96 32.14
C TYR A 12 20.81 -19.92 30.60
N ILE A 13 20.23 -18.86 30.02
CA ILE A 13 20.51 -18.35 28.68
C ILE A 13 21.90 -17.72 28.67
N SER A 14 22.86 -18.34 27.98
CA SER A 14 24.19 -17.79 27.73
C SER A 14 24.13 -16.82 26.55
N GLY A 15 24.18 -15.52 26.83
CA GLY A 15 24.27 -14.46 25.84
C GLY A 15 25.67 -14.36 25.25
N ASN A 16 25.88 -14.92 24.05
CA ASN A 16 27.07 -14.64 23.25
C ASN A 16 26.86 -13.36 22.44
N ASN A 17 27.33 -12.24 22.99
CA ASN A 17 27.66 -11.03 22.25
C ASN A 17 28.92 -11.29 21.42
N ILE A 18 28.75 -11.63 20.13
CA ILE A 18 29.86 -11.60 19.17
C ILE A 18 29.95 -10.17 18.65
N HIS A 19 30.77 -9.36 19.32
CA HIS A 19 31.29 -8.11 18.77
C HIS A 19 32.20 -8.46 17.58
N ALA A 20 31.67 -8.35 16.36
CA ALA A 20 32.50 -8.36 15.16
C ALA A 20 33.28 -7.04 15.10
N SER A 21 34.59 -7.10 15.35
CA SER A 21 35.51 -5.99 15.13
C SER A 21 35.68 -5.77 13.62
N THR A 22 35.09 -4.70 13.09
CA THR A 22 35.31 -4.26 11.71
C THR A 22 36.71 -3.62 11.57
N PRO A 23 37.47 -3.96 10.52
CA PRO A 23 38.79 -3.37 10.29
C PRO A 23 38.66 -1.90 9.86
N LYS A 24 39.35 -1.02 10.59
CA LYS A 24 39.54 0.39 10.26
C LYS A 24 40.47 0.53 9.07
N ASN A 25 39.91 0.59 7.87
CA ASN A 25 40.59 1.16 6.71
C ASN A 25 40.15 2.61 6.55
N ALA A 26 41.05 3.51 6.95
CA ALA A 26 40.92 4.94 6.72
C ALA A 26 41.11 5.22 5.22
N SER A 27 40.02 5.41 4.49
CA SER A 27 40.07 6.11 3.21
C SER A 27 39.53 7.52 3.40
N LEU A 28 40.44 8.49 3.28
CA LEU A 28 40.13 9.90 3.14
C LEU A 28 39.43 10.10 1.79
N PHE A 29 38.09 10.10 1.78
CA PHE A 29 37.32 10.62 0.66
C PHE A 29 36.70 11.95 1.08
N SER A 30 37.17 13.02 0.44
CA SER A 30 36.61 14.36 0.53
C SER A 30 35.15 14.34 0.09
N ASN A 31 34.24 14.62 1.03
CA ASN A 31 32.84 14.86 0.71
C ASN A 31 32.73 16.23 0.01
N SER A 32 32.64 16.22 -1.32
CA SER A 32 32.08 17.36 -2.04
C SER A 32 30.58 17.37 -1.80
N THR A 33 30.13 18.21 -0.86
CA THR A 33 28.71 18.48 -0.63
C THR A 33 28.14 19.20 -1.85
N ILE A 34 27.60 18.46 -2.81
CA ILE A 34 26.76 19.02 -3.87
C ILE A 34 25.40 19.31 -3.22
N SER A 35 25.24 20.53 -2.71
CA SER A 35 23.96 21.03 -2.24
C SER A 35 23.08 21.37 -3.45
N PHE A 36 22.06 20.56 -3.71
CA PHE A 36 20.98 20.95 -4.59
C PHE A 36 20.17 22.05 -3.88
N SER A 37 20.07 23.24 -4.47
CA SER A 37 19.14 24.24 -3.97
C SER A 37 17.72 23.69 -4.14
N ALA A 38 17.13 23.24 -3.04
CA ALA A 38 15.72 22.91 -3.00
C ALA A 38 14.96 24.19 -3.33
N LYS A 39 14.40 24.28 -4.53
CA LYS A 39 13.45 25.34 -4.90
C LYS A 39 12.39 25.38 -3.80
N GLN A 40 12.34 26.48 -3.08
CA GLN A 40 11.34 26.78 -2.07
C GLN A 40 9.96 26.45 -2.65
N ARG A 41 9.27 25.47 -2.06
CA ARG A 41 7.89 25.12 -2.43
C ARG A 41 7.05 26.40 -2.32
N ARG A 42 6.68 26.97 -3.47
CA ARG A 42 5.65 28.01 -3.53
C ARG A 42 4.38 27.36 -2.98
N ARG A 43 3.95 27.80 -1.80
CA ARG A 43 2.61 27.50 -1.29
C ARG A 43 1.63 28.16 -2.26
N LEU A 44 1.05 27.37 -3.16
CA LEU A 44 -0.10 27.81 -3.95
C LEU A 44 -1.29 27.82 -2.99
N SER A 45 -1.61 29.01 -2.47
CA SER A 45 -2.88 29.28 -1.80
C SER A 45 -3.90 29.55 -2.89
N ILE A 46 -4.80 28.60 -3.13
CA ILE A 46 -5.98 28.84 -3.98
C ILE A 46 -6.94 29.71 -3.15
N ARG A 47 -6.95 31.01 -3.44
CA ARG A 47 -7.95 31.94 -2.91
C ARG A 47 -9.16 31.88 -3.84
N SER A 48 -10.20 31.18 -3.41
CA SER A 48 -11.52 31.30 -4.03
C SER A 48 -12.05 32.71 -3.75
N SER A 49 -12.15 33.54 -4.79
CA SER A 49 -12.88 34.81 -4.72
C SER A 49 -14.35 34.51 -4.99
N GLY A 50 -15.13 34.33 -3.93
CA GLY A 50 -16.57 34.56 -3.97
C GLY A 50 -16.81 36.06 -3.76
N ASP A 51 -17.33 36.73 -4.78
CA ASP A 51 -17.74 38.13 -4.67
C ASP A 51 -18.80 38.27 -3.58
N VAL A 52 -18.55 39.23 -2.69
CA VAL A 52 -19.43 39.61 -1.59
C VAL A 52 -20.62 40.37 -2.16
N SER A 53 -21.84 39.97 -1.77
CA SER A 53 -22.97 40.89 -1.72
C SER A 53 -23.61 40.76 -0.33
N SER A 54 -23.72 41.91 0.31
CA SER A 54 -24.07 42.17 1.69
C SER A 54 -25.55 41.92 2.01
N GLU A 55 -25.83 41.44 3.23
CA GLU A 55 -26.68 42.11 4.27
C GLU A 55 -27.32 41.14 5.30
N THR A 56 -26.79 41.18 6.53
CA THR A 56 -27.48 41.20 7.86
C THR A 56 -28.36 40.03 8.38
N PRO A 57 -28.58 39.90 9.72
CA PRO A 57 -28.27 38.69 10.49
C PRO A 57 -29.49 37.99 11.11
N THR A 58 -29.42 36.69 11.39
CA THR A 58 -30.07 36.07 12.58
C THR A 58 -29.64 34.61 12.75
N THR A 59 -29.06 34.35 13.93
CA THR A 59 -29.18 33.19 14.83
C THR A 59 -29.48 31.77 14.32
N GLU A 60 -28.74 30.84 14.93
CA GLU A 60 -29.06 29.43 15.24
C GLU A 60 -28.45 28.32 14.36
N THR A 61 -27.70 27.46 15.05
CA THR A 61 -27.48 26.03 14.79
C THR A 61 -26.40 25.64 13.77
N GLU A 62 -25.18 25.40 14.28
CA GLU A 62 -24.20 24.55 13.61
C GLU A 62 -23.92 23.32 14.49
N SER A 63 -24.82 22.34 14.38
CA SER A 63 -24.51 20.93 14.58
C SER A 63 -24.94 20.22 13.31
N GLU A 64 -24.16 19.22 12.91
CA GLU A 64 -24.42 18.23 11.85
C GLU A 64 -23.65 18.39 10.52
N LYS A 65 -22.47 17.77 10.48
CA LYS A 65 -22.16 16.60 9.63
C LYS A 65 -22.78 16.60 8.22
N SER A 66 -22.19 17.35 7.30
CA SER A 66 -22.34 17.08 5.86
C SER A 66 -21.26 16.07 5.42
N ILE A 67 -21.60 14.77 5.50
CA ILE A 67 -20.88 13.73 4.76
C ILE A 67 -21.55 13.66 3.40
N ASP A 68 -20.79 14.06 2.38
CA ASP A 68 -21.22 14.05 0.99
C ASP A 68 -21.74 12.68 0.56
N GLU A 69 -22.84 12.74 -0.19
CA GLU A 69 -23.63 11.65 -0.73
C GLU A 69 -22.76 10.73 -1.62
N ALA A 70 -22.55 9.49 -1.18
CA ALA A 70 -21.89 8.47 -1.97
C ALA A 70 -22.79 8.02 -3.13
N PRO A 71 -22.25 7.82 -4.35
CA PRO A 71 -23.05 7.47 -5.51
C PRO A 71 -23.74 6.11 -5.31
N LYS A 72 -25.02 6.06 -5.68
CA LYS A 72 -25.95 4.91 -5.60
C LYS A 72 -25.62 3.78 -6.60
N GLY A 73 -24.33 3.59 -6.87
CA GLY A 73 -23.81 2.48 -7.64
C GLY A 73 -23.67 1.22 -6.78
N PRO A 74 -23.35 0.06 -7.38
CA PRO A 74 -22.88 -1.09 -6.60
C PRO A 74 -21.71 -0.66 -5.71
N PRO A 75 -21.52 -1.30 -4.54
CA PRO A 75 -20.49 -0.90 -3.58
C PRO A 75 -19.10 -1.16 -4.16
N SER A 76 -18.58 -0.19 -4.91
CA SER A 76 -17.29 -0.29 -5.54
C SER A 76 -16.20 0.32 -4.67
N LEU A 77 -15.13 -0.45 -4.47
CA LEU A 77 -13.96 0.04 -3.74
C LEU A 77 -13.21 1.13 -4.51
N ILE A 78 -13.41 1.23 -5.82
CA ILE A 78 -12.83 2.25 -6.69
C ILE A 78 -13.70 3.52 -6.63
N SER A 79 -13.59 4.27 -5.55
CA SER A 79 -14.30 5.55 -5.37
C SER A 79 -13.32 6.69 -5.13
N ALA A 80 -13.72 7.93 -5.46
CA ALA A 80 -12.87 9.11 -5.26
C ALA A 80 -12.45 9.28 -3.78
N LEU A 81 -13.36 9.00 -2.85
CA LEU A 81 -13.10 9.03 -1.41
C LEU A 81 -12.08 7.97 -1.01
N ASN A 82 -12.19 6.76 -1.58
CA ASN A 82 -11.26 5.68 -1.32
C ASN A 82 -9.87 5.94 -1.88
N VAL A 83 -9.77 6.62 -3.03
CA VAL A 83 -8.49 7.11 -3.58
C VAL A 83 -7.86 8.12 -2.65
N GLU A 84 -8.62 9.08 -2.13
CA GLU A 84 -8.10 10.05 -1.16
C GLU A 84 -7.63 9.38 0.13
N ARG A 85 -8.40 8.43 0.67
CA ARG A 85 -8.00 7.59 1.81
C ARG A 85 -6.69 6.87 1.51
N ALA A 86 -6.57 6.27 0.33
CA ALA A 86 -5.38 5.54 -0.09
C ALA A 86 -4.14 6.43 -0.20
N LEU A 87 -4.28 7.67 -0.70
CA LEU A 87 -3.20 8.66 -0.80
C LEU A 87 -2.76 9.19 0.58
N ARG A 88 -3.69 9.24 1.55
CA ARG A 88 -3.38 9.58 2.94
C ARG A 88 -2.74 8.42 3.72
N GLY A 89 -2.59 7.25 3.11
CA GLY A 89 -2.09 6.04 3.77
C GLY A 89 -3.10 5.38 4.71
N ILE A 90 -4.38 5.71 4.58
CA ILE A 90 -5.46 5.12 5.38
C ILE A 90 -5.98 3.87 4.64
N ALA A 91 -6.48 2.90 5.40
CA ALA A 91 -7.19 1.75 4.84
C ALA A 91 -8.38 2.22 3.99
N ILE A 92 -8.60 1.53 2.86
CA ILE A 92 -9.67 1.87 1.92
C ILE A 92 -11.05 1.56 2.54
N THR A 93 -11.13 0.45 3.26
CA THR A 93 -12.32 -0.03 3.96
C THR A 93 -11.92 -0.45 5.37
N ASP A 94 -12.80 -0.18 6.33
CA ASP A 94 -12.63 -0.58 7.73
C ASP A 94 -13.27 -1.94 8.01
N ALA A 95 -13.95 -2.54 7.01
CA ALA A 95 -14.65 -3.80 7.13
C ALA A 95 -13.77 -5.01 6.79
N ASP A 96 -13.90 -6.07 7.59
CA ASP A 96 -13.32 -7.38 7.28
C ASP A 96 -14.28 -8.22 6.43
N HIS A 97 -14.12 -8.18 5.10
CA HIS A 97 -14.95 -8.91 4.15
C HIS A 97 -14.68 -10.42 4.18
N TYR A 98 -13.43 -10.83 4.46
CA TYR A 98 -13.09 -12.25 4.62
C TYR A 98 -13.73 -12.81 5.89
N GLY A 99 -13.60 -12.10 7.02
CA GLY A 99 -14.20 -12.47 8.29
C GLY A 99 -15.72 -12.57 8.23
N ARG A 100 -16.40 -11.66 7.53
CA ARG A 100 -17.86 -11.71 7.30
C ARG A 100 -18.31 -13.00 6.61
N LEU A 101 -17.53 -13.49 5.64
CA LEU A 101 -17.80 -14.77 4.95
C LEU A 101 -17.23 -15.99 5.69
N GLY A 102 -16.43 -15.79 6.74
CA GLY A 102 -15.73 -16.87 7.43
C GLY A 102 -14.61 -17.50 6.60
N LEU A 103 -14.01 -16.73 5.69
CA LEU A 103 -12.94 -17.17 4.79
C LEU A 103 -11.58 -16.71 5.29
N GLN A 104 -10.55 -17.44 4.87
CA GLN A 104 -9.15 -17.00 5.02
C GLN A 104 -8.73 -16.16 3.82
N ARG A 105 -7.76 -15.26 4.03
CA ARG A 105 -7.12 -14.52 2.94
C ARG A 105 -6.47 -15.52 1.97
N GLY A 106 -6.49 -15.23 0.67
CA GLY A 106 -5.94 -16.15 -0.34
C GLY A 106 -6.90 -17.27 -0.81
N CYS A 107 -8.16 -17.29 -0.37
CA CYS A 107 -9.13 -18.31 -0.79
C CYS A 107 -9.46 -18.24 -2.29
N SER A 108 -9.89 -19.35 -2.90
CA SER A 108 -10.27 -19.35 -4.32
C SER A 108 -11.60 -18.61 -4.55
N TYR A 109 -11.83 -18.11 -5.77
CA TYR A 109 -13.09 -17.44 -6.11
C TYR A 109 -14.31 -18.37 -5.95
N GLU A 110 -14.16 -19.66 -6.25
CA GLU A 110 -15.22 -20.65 -6.04
C GLU A 110 -15.57 -20.80 -4.56
N GLN A 111 -14.57 -20.80 -3.67
CA GLN A 111 -14.79 -20.83 -2.22
C GLN A 111 -15.58 -19.61 -1.74
N VAL A 112 -15.34 -18.42 -2.33
CA VAL A 112 -16.11 -17.20 -2.03
C VAL A 112 -17.59 -17.39 -2.36
N THR A 113 -17.92 -17.95 -3.52
CA THR A 113 -19.31 -18.21 -3.92
C THR A 113 -20.00 -19.23 -3.02
N VAL A 114 -19.30 -20.31 -2.65
CA VAL A 114 -19.85 -21.32 -1.74
C VAL A 114 -20.08 -20.75 -0.34
N ALA A 115 -19.11 -20.02 0.21
CA ALA A 115 -19.24 -19.41 1.53
C ALA A 115 -20.37 -18.38 1.59
N TYR A 116 -20.54 -17.57 0.53
CA TYR A 116 -21.65 -16.64 0.43
C TYR A 116 -23.01 -17.34 0.51
N ARG A 117 -23.21 -18.41 -0.27
CA ARG A 117 -24.46 -19.18 -0.23
C ARG A 117 -24.73 -19.77 1.15
N ASN A 118 -23.72 -20.40 1.75
CA ASN A 118 -23.84 -20.97 3.08
C ASN A 118 -24.21 -19.91 4.14
N LYS A 119 -23.62 -18.70 4.05
CA LYS A 119 -23.92 -17.59 4.96
C LYS A 119 -25.30 -16.99 4.74
N VAL A 120 -25.78 -16.93 3.49
CA VAL A 120 -27.16 -16.54 3.18
C VAL A 120 -28.14 -17.52 3.83
N ASP A 121 -27.92 -18.82 3.66
CA ASP A 121 -28.77 -19.85 4.25
C ASP A 121 -28.72 -19.80 5.79
N GLU A 122 -27.55 -19.57 6.39
CA GLU A 122 -27.39 -19.39 7.83
C GLU A 122 -28.23 -18.21 8.34
N LEU A 123 -28.19 -17.06 7.66
CA LEU A 123 -28.97 -15.87 8.06
C LEU A 123 -30.48 -16.08 7.95
N LEU A 124 -30.93 -16.78 6.89
CA LEU A 124 -32.35 -17.11 6.73
C LEU A 124 -32.86 -18.06 7.81
N ASN A 125 -32.02 -19.02 8.23
CA ASN A 125 -32.35 -19.98 9.30
C ASN A 125 -32.26 -19.39 10.71
N GLN A 126 -31.57 -18.25 10.88
CA GLN A 126 -31.34 -17.64 12.18
C GLN A 126 -32.58 -16.87 12.72
N GLY A 127 -33.63 -16.71 11.91
CA GLY A 127 -34.93 -16.20 12.35
C GLY A 127 -34.90 -14.77 12.91
N LEU A 128 -34.03 -13.92 12.34
CA LEU A 128 -33.92 -12.51 12.72
C LEU A 128 -35.11 -11.69 12.26
N ASP A 129 -35.30 -10.54 12.92
CA ASP A 129 -36.21 -9.49 12.47
C ASP A 129 -35.82 -9.02 11.05
N GLU A 130 -36.81 -8.68 10.23
CA GLU A 130 -36.64 -8.33 8.81
C GLU A 130 -35.65 -7.18 8.58
N GLU A 131 -35.62 -6.20 9.48
CA GLU A 131 -34.72 -5.05 9.43
C GLU A 131 -33.26 -5.45 9.71
N GLU A 132 -33.04 -6.34 10.69
CA GLU A 132 -31.70 -6.85 10.99
C GLU A 132 -31.22 -7.82 9.91
N LEU A 133 -32.14 -8.64 9.39
CA LEU A 133 -31.90 -9.58 8.29
C LEU A 133 -31.46 -8.83 7.03
N SER A 134 -32.22 -7.83 6.59
CA SER A 134 -31.92 -7.04 5.41
C SER A 134 -30.57 -6.32 5.52
N LYS A 135 -30.29 -5.70 6.67
CA LYS A 135 -28.99 -5.06 6.92
C LYS A 135 -27.83 -6.05 6.84
N LYS A 136 -27.94 -7.22 7.49
CA LYS A 136 -26.90 -8.26 7.41
C LYS A 136 -26.73 -8.81 6.01
N MET A 137 -27.84 -9.00 5.29
CA MET A 137 -27.86 -9.44 3.91
C MET A 137 -27.13 -8.44 2.99
N ASP A 138 -27.34 -7.14 3.18
CA ASP A 138 -26.66 -6.11 2.38
C ASP A 138 -25.15 -6.07 2.65
N LEU A 139 -24.73 -6.19 3.91
CA LEU A 139 -23.30 -6.31 4.26
C LEU A 139 -22.66 -7.58 3.68
N LEU A 140 -23.43 -8.66 3.57
CA LEU A 140 -22.98 -9.92 3.00
C LEU A 140 -22.84 -9.80 1.47
N LYS A 141 -23.83 -9.19 0.81
CA LYS A 141 -23.79 -8.89 -0.63
C LYS A 141 -22.61 -7.97 -0.98
N GLU A 142 -22.37 -6.94 -0.18
CA GLU A 142 -21.20 -6.06 -0.33
C GLU A 142 -19.90 -6.87 -0.29
N SER A 143 -19.74 -7.71 0.74
CA SER A 143 -18.53 -8.51 0.91
C SER A 143 -18.33 -9.52 -0.23
N TYR A 144 -19.43 -10.11 -0.71
CA TYR A 144 -19.41 -11.00 -1.87
C TYR A 144 -19.05 -10.26 -3.17
N SER A 145 -19.63 -9.07 -3.41
CA SER A 145 -19.33 -8.25 -4.59
C SER A 145 -17.82 -7.97 -4.68
N ILE A 146 -17.23 -7.54 -3.57
CA ILE A 146 -15.81 -7.20 -3.48
C ILE A 146 -14.92 -8.43 -3.69
N LEU A 147 -15.22 -9.55 -3.03
CA LEU A 147 -14.36 -10.74 -3.06
C LEU A 147 -14.56 -11.61 -4.31
N SER A 148 -15.67 -11.43 -5.05
CA SER A 148 -15.92 -12.16 -6.30
C SER A 148 -15.32 -11.46 -7.52
N SER A 149 -15.20 -10.14 -7.50
CA SER A 149 -14.54 -9.36 -8.56
C SER A 149 -13.02 -9.38 -8.40
N VAL A 150 -12.31 -9.66 -9.48
CA VAL A 150 -10.83 -9.70 -9.49
C VAL A 150 -10.24 -8.33 -9.13
N GLU A 151 -10.78 -7.26 -9.71
CA GLU A 151 -10.24 -5.91 -9.54
C GLU A 151 -10.48 -5.37 -8.12
N GLU A 152 -11.69 -5.56 -7.59
CA GLU A 152 -12.05 -5.11 -6.25
C GLU A 152 -11.32 -5.92 -5.19
N ARG A 153 -11.24 -7.25 -5.36
CA ARG A 153 -10.49 -8.12 -4.46
C ARG A 153 -9.01 -7.76 -4.44
N ARG A 154 -8.39 -7.53 -5.60
CA ARG A 154 -6.99 -7.09 -5.68
C ARG A 154 -6.78 -5.78 -4.91
N LEU A 155 -7.67 -4.81 -5.08
CA LEU A 155 -7.56 -3.54 -4.37
C LEU A 155 -7.75 -3.70 -2.86
N TYR A 156 -8.66 -4.59 -2.45
CA TYR A 156 -8.89 -4.92 -1.06
C TYR A 156 -7.68 -5.62 -0.42
N ASP A 157 -7.16 -6.66 -1.06
CA ASP A 157 -5.99 -7.42 -0.61
C ASP A 157 -4.74 -6.54 -0.56
N TRP A 158 -4.57 -5.64 -1.54
CA TRP A 158 -3.53 -4.62 -1.51
C TRP A 158 -3.67 -3.66 -0.32
N SER A 159 -4.88 -3.21 -0.02
CA SER A 159 -5.13 -2.32 1.12
C SER A 159 -4.79 -2.99 2.46
N LEU A 160 -5.06 -4.29 2.59
CA LEU A 160 -4.68 -5.10 3.75
C LEU A 160 -3.16 -5.23 3.85
N ALA A 161 -2.46 -5.55 2.75
CA ALA A 161 -1.01 -5.70 2.72
C ALA A 161 -0.27 -4.42 3.15
N ARG A 162 -0.76 -3.24 2.74
CA ARG A 162 -0.19 -1.95 3.19
C ARG A 162 -0.39 -1.68 4.68
N THR A 163 -1.54 -2.09 5.21
CA THR A 163 -1.85 -1.92 6.63
C THR A 163 -0.99 -2.84 7.49
N GLU A 164 -0.65 -4.03 6.97
CA GLU A 164 0.23 -5.00 7.62
C GLU A 164 1.72 -4.59 7.58
N GLN A 165 2.18 -3.99 6.47
CA GLN A 165 3.56 -3.52 6.30
C GLN A 165 3.62 -2.06 5.81
N PRO A 166 3.50 -1.07 6.70
CA PRO A 166 3.47 0.34 6.31
C PRO A 166 4.81 0.85 5.74
N ASP A 167 5.93 0.20 6.08
CA ASP A 167 7.27 0.63 5.66
C ASP A 167 7.64 0.18 4.23
N ARG A 168 6.95 -0.83 3.70
CA ARG A 168 7.24 -1.41 2.38
C ARG A 168 6.08 -1.12 1.43
N TYR A 169 6.39 -0.45 0.32
CA TYR A 169 5.43 -0.31 -0.76
C TYR A 169 5.24 -1.66 -1.45
N ALA A 170 4.04 -2.24 -1.31
CA ALA A 170 3.60 -3.40 -2.07
C ALA A 170 2.83 -2.91 -3.30
N TRP A 171 3.05 -3.52 -4.47
CA TRP A 171 2.22 -3.26 -5.65
C TRP A 171 0.91 -4.06 -5.57
N PRO A 172 -0.22 -3.55 -6.09
CA PRO A 172 -1.48 -4.30 -6.09
C PRO A 172 -1.39 -5.67 -6.75
N PHE A 173 -0.58 -5.79 -7.81
CA PHE A 173 -0.40 -7.04 -8.55
C PHE A 173 0.49 -8.06 -7.83
N GLU A 174 1.31 -7.65 -6.85
CA GLU A 174 2.10 -8.59 -6.04
C GLU A 174 1.23 -9.40 -5.07
N VAL A 175 0.08 -8.85 -4.68
CA VAL A 175 -0.86 -9.47 -3.74
C VAL A 175 -2.00 -10.21 -4.48
N ASP A 176 -2.06 -10.10 -5.80
CA ASP A 176 -3.11 -10.67 -6.63
C ASP A 176 -2.88 -12.18 -6.84
N ILE A 177 -3.83 -12.98 -6.35
CA ILE A 177 -3.81 -14.45 -6.45
C ILE A 177 -3.92 -14.91 -7.91
N THR A 178 -4.51 -14.10 -8.79
CA THR A 178 -4.65 -14.46 -10.22
C THR A 178 -3.35 -14.32 -11.00
N GLN A 179 -2.40 -13.53 -10.50
CA GLN A 179 -1.20 -13.15 -11.22
C GLN A 179 0.02 -13.99 -10.83
N THR A 180 -0.05 -14.88 -9.84
CA THR A 180 1.08 -15.75 -9.49
C THR A 180 1.48 -16.57 -10.71
N PRO A 181 2.60 -16.24 -11.39
CA PRO A 181 2.98 -16.91 -12.63
C PRO A 181 3.37 -18.33 -12.24
N THR A 182 2.66 -19.32 -12.79
CA THR A 182 3.10 -20.72 -12.69
C THR A 182 4.27 -21.00 -13.64
N GLU A 183 4.50 -20.13 -14.62
CA GLU A 183 5.57 -20.24 -15.61
C GLU A 183 6.77 -19.37 -15.23
N GLU A 184 7.98 -19.87 -15.50
CA GLU A 184 9.20 -19.08 -15.37
C GLU A 184 9.11 -17.82 -16.24
N PRO A 185 9.50 -16.64 -15.73
CA PRO A 185 9.48 -15.43 -16.54
C PRO A 185 10.29 -15.66 -17.81
N PRO A 186 9.85 -15.14 -18.96
CA PRO A 186 10.58 -15.30 -20.21
C PRO A 186 12.03 -14.83 -20.01
N PRO A 187 13.02 -15.49 -20.65
CA PRO A 187 14.41 -15.08 -20.57
C PRO A 187 14.50 -13.59 -20.87
N GLY A 188 15.05 -12.82 -19.92
CA GLY A 188 15.17 -11.38 -20.07
C GLY A 188 15.89 -11.05 -21.38
N GLU A 189 15.35 -10.10 -22.14
CA GLU A 189 16.02 -9.63 -23.35
C GLU A 189 17.45 -9.17 -22.96
N PRO A 190 18.48 -9.51 -23.77
CA PRO A 190 19.83 -9.07 -23.48
C PRO A 190 19.85 -7.54 -23.44
N GLU A 191 20.37 -6.97 -22.35
CA GLU A 191 20.49 -5.52 -22.20
C GLU A 191 21.22 -4.93 -23.42
N ASP A 192 20.57 -4.01 -24.15
CA ASP A 192 21.20 -3.30 -25.28
C ASP A 192 22.19 -2.26 -24.76
N VAL A 193 23.36 -2.75 -24.35
CA VAL A 193 24.48 -1.96 -23.81
C VAL A 193 25.30 -1.26 -24.89
N GLY A 194 24.98 -1.43 -26.17
CA GLY A 194 25.76 -0.87 -27.28
C GLY A 194 25.77 0.67 -27.29
N PRO A 195 24.61 1.32 -27.42
CA PRO A 195 24.51 2.78 -27.51
C PRO A 195 25.00 3.48 -26.23
N THR A 196 24.69 2.92 -25.06
CA THR A 196 25.06 3.51 -23.76
C THR A 196 26.59 3.49 -23.53
N ARG A 197 27.28 2.42 -23.93
CA ARG A 197 28.75 2.36 -23.87
C ARG A 197 29.41 3.34 -24.83
N ALA A 198 28.89 3.49 -26.04
CA ALA A 198 29.45 4.43 -27.03
C ALA A 198 29.39 5.88 -26.54
N VAL A 199 28.25 6.30 -25.97
CA VAL A 199 28.10 7.63 -25.37
C VAL A 199 29.04 7.81 -24.17
N GLY A 200 29.19 6.76 -23.34
CA GLY A 200 30.14 6.77 -22.22
C GLY A 200 31.59 7.04 -22.67
N TYR A 201 32.06 6.34 -23.71
CA TYR A 201 33.39 6.58 -24.28
C TYR A 201 33.52 7.96 -24.95
N PHE A 202 32.47 8.44 -25.60
CA PHE A 202 32.45 9.78 -26.21
C PHE A 202 32.62 10.87 -25.15
N MET A 203 31.86 10.79 -24.05
CA MET A 203 31.98 11.73 -22.93
C MET A 203 33.35 11.65 -22.25
N LEU A 204 33.87 10.44 -22.04
CA LEU A 204 35.21 10.25 -21.44
C LEU A 204 36.32 10.81 -22.33
N GLY A 205 36.24 10.58 -23.64
CA GLY A 205 37.19 11.13 -24.61
C GLY A 205 37.19 12.67 -24.62
N TRP A 206 36.00 13.28 -24.61
CA TRP A 206 35.87 14.74 -24.55
C TRP A 206 36.40 15.33 -23.23
N LEU A 207 36.18 14.62 -22.11
CA LEU A 207 36.69 14.99 -20.80
C LEU A 207 38.23 14.99 -20.80
N ILE A 208 38.86 13.92 -21.28
CA ILE A 208 40.33 13.83 -21.40
C ILE A 208 40.87 14.93 -22.32
N LEU A 209 40.22 15.15 -23.47
CA LEU A 209 40.61 16.19 -24.41
C LEU A 209 40.56 17.59 -23.77
N SER A 210 39.53 17.88 -22.97
CA SER A 210 39.40 19.17 -22.28
C SER A 210 40.53 19.42 -21.28
N PHE A 211 40.96 18.40 -20.52
CA PHE A 211 42.13 18.51 -19.65
C PHE A 211 43.42 18.75 -20.41
N VAL A 212 43.66 18.02 -21.51
CA VAL A 212 44.87 18.19 -22.32
C VAL A 212 44.93 19.59 -22.92
N LEU A 213 43.82 20.08 -23.50
CA LEU A 213 43.75 21.44 -24.01
C LEU A 213 43.95 22.48 -22.89
N SER A 214 43.36 22.26 -21.72
CA SER A 214 43.52 23.18 -20.60
C SER A 214 44.97 23.28 -20.14
N ILE A 215 45.73 22.18 -20.11
CA ILE A 215 47.15 22.18 -19.75
C ILE A 215 48.00 22.85 -20.85
N ALA A 216 47.68 22.57 -22.12
CA ALA A 216 48.41 23.09 -23.26
C ALA A 216 48.24 24.61 -23.43
N PHE A 217 47.03 25.14 -23.18
CA PHE A 217 46.73 26.58 -23.26
C PHE A 217 47.01 27.36 -21.96
N ALA A 218 47.16 26.69 -20.82
CA ALA A 218 47.55 27.33 -19.55
C ALA A 218 49.08 27.48 -19.39
N ARG A 219 49.85 27.15 -20.43
CA ARG A 219 51.31 27.32 -20.52
C ARG A 219 51.63 28.43 -21.51
#